data_AF-A0A0F6PN71-F1
#
_entry.id   AF-A0A0F6PN71-F1
#
_cell.length_a   1.000
_cell.length_b   1.000
_cell.length_c   1.000
_cell.angle_alpha   90.00
_cell.angle_beta   90.00
_cell.angle_gamma   90.00
#
_symmetry.space_group_name_H-M   'P 1'
#
loop_
_entity.id
_entity.type
_entity.pdbx_description
1 polymer ?
#
loop_
_entity_poly.entity_id
_entity_poly.type
_entity_poly.pdbx_seq_one_letter_code
_entity_poly.pdbx_strand_id
1 'polypeptide(L)'
;MDAQATQRLQCSTLMQFERLGRKHSDSVKLNRGFRESKKLRVFFSANWQSAKPSPSGRKTTPIEASRSYNNFPASILESGGFQDPLDEELILKNKSQEIKPYVNGRCIYLVGMMGSGKTTVGKVLSQVLNYSFHDCDDLVEEDVGGTSVADIFKLYGEGFFRDKETEVLKKLSPMHRLVISTGGGAVVRPINWKYMHKGISVWLDVPIEALARRITAVGTNSRPLLHYEAGDAYTRTLTRLSALFEERGEAYGNANARVSVENIAAKLGHRDVSDLSPTVIAIEALEQIEAFLKGEGGFYGGY
;
A
#
# COMPACT_ATOMS: atom_id res chain seq x y z
N MET A 1 0.85 72.31 34.17
CA MET A 1 0.72 73.01 32.88
C MET A 1 0.10 72.03 31.91
N ASP A 2 -0.98 72.48 31.28
CA ASP A 2 -1.61 72.05 30.03
C ASP A 2 -1.92 70.58 29.77
N ALA A 3 -3.10 70.40 29.16
CA ALA A 3 -3.55 69.15 28.57
C ALA A 3 -3.35 69.20 27.05
N GLN A 4 -3.40 68.04 26.40
CA GLN A 4 -4.11 67.93 25.13
C GLN A 4 -4.64 66.50 24.93
N ALA A 5 -5.53 66.35 23.97
CA ALA A 5 -6.33 65.15 23.77
C ALA A 5 -6.39 64.79 22.28
N THR A 6 -7.22 63.78 21.99
CA THR A 6 -7.84 63.50 20.69
C THR A 6 -7.07 62.61 19.71
N GLN A 7 -7.73 61.49 19.38
CA GLN A 7 -8.28 61.17 18.06
C GLN A 7 -7.87 59.81 17.47
N ARG A 8 -8.80 59.25 16.70
CA ARG A 8 -8.68 57.99 15.97
C ARG A 8 -7.89 58.22 14.68
N LEU A 9 -7.22 57.17 14.20
CA LEU A 9 -7.07 56.94 12.77
C LEU A 9 -7.37 55.47 12.47
N GLN A 10 -8.25 55.25 11.50
CA GLN A 10 -8.44 53.94 10.87
C GLN A 10 -7.42 53.83 9.73
N CYS A 11 -6.91 52.62 9.47
CA CYS A 11 -6.31 52.30 8.18
C CYS A 11 -6.94 51.03 7.65
N SER A 12 -7.67 51.14 6.56
CA SER A 12 -8.24 50.04 5.80
C SER A 12 -7.44 49.85 4.52
N THR A 13 -6.97 48.62 4.27
CA THR A 13 -6.48 48.24 2.94
C THR A 13 -7.37 47.12 2.41
N LEU A 14 -8.10 47.42 1.34
CA LEU A 14 -9.04 46.53 0.68
C LEU A 14 -8.56 46.38 -0.77
N MET A 15 -8.14 45.17 -1.13
CA MET A 15 -7.74 44.83 -2.50
C MET A 15 -8.77 43.87 -3.09
N GLN A 16 -9.71 44.45 -3.85
CA GLN A 16 -10.53 43.72 -4.81
C GLN A 16 -10.01 44.03 -6.21
N PHE A 17 -10.00 43.02 -7.09
CA PHE A 17 -10.29 43.28 -8.49
C PHE A 17 -11.20 42.18 -9.07
N GLU A 18 -12.34 42.63 -9.61
CA GLU A 18 -13.26 41.86 -10.46
C GLU A 18 -12.61 41.66 -11.86
N ARG A 19 -13.19 41.06 -12.92
CA ARG A 19 -14.56 40.72 -13.39
C ARG A 19 -14.38 39.65 -14.52
N LEU A 20 -15.34 38.98 -15.18
CA LEU A 20 -16.81 38.97 -15.30
C LEU A 20 -17.25 37.58 -15.82
N GLY A 21 -18.39 37.00 -15.39
CA GLY A 21 -18.81 35.63 -15.79
C GLY A 21 -20.20 35.41 -16.40
N ARG A 22 -21.17 36.32 -16.20
CA ARG A 22 -22.59 36.27 -16.67
C ARG A 22 -23.45 35.08 -16.18
N LYS A 23 -24.77 35.18 -16.40
CA LYS A 23 -25.86 34.34 -15.87
C LYS A 23 -26.74 33.79 -17.01
N HIS A 24 -27.44 32.69 -16.77
CA HIS A 24 -28.92 32.46 -16.92
C HIS A 24 -29.22 30.94 -17.09
N SER A 25 -30.35 30.36 -16.68
CA SER A 25 -31.30 30.66 -15.58
C SER A 25 -32.19 29.42 -15.30
N ASP A 26 -33.29 29.60 -14.56
CA ASP A 26 -34.43 28.67 -14.38
C ASP A 26 -34.16 27.55 -13.33
N SER A 27 -34.75 27.57 -12.13
CA SER A 27 -36.15 27.26 -11.73
C SER A 27 -36.47 25.75 -11.86
N VAL A 28 -37.10 25.05 -10.89
CA VAL A 28 -38.43 25.30 -10.28
C VAL A 28 -38.58 24.54 -8.91
N LYS A 29 -39.31 25.14 -7.94
CA LYS A 29 -39.90 24.59 -6.67
C LYS A 29 -38.96 23.89 -5.66
N LEU A 30 -38.89 24.24 -4.37
CA LEU A 30 -39.89 24.56 -3.32
C LEU A 30 -40.44 23.33 -2.59
N ASN A 31 -39.99 23.11 -1.35
CA ASN A 31 -40.84 22.64 -0.26
C ASN A 31 -40.39 23.19 1.11
N ARG A 32 -41.31 23.28 2.08
CA ARG A 32 -41.08 23.80 3.44
C ARG A 32 -40.66 22.68 4.39
N GLY A 33 -39.78 22.97 5.37
CA GLY A 33 -39.42 22.02 6.43
C GLY A 33 -38.74 22.69 7.63
N PHE A 34 -39.41 22.62 8.78
CA PHE A 34 -39.01 23.06 10.14
C PHE A 34 -37.50 23.20 10.45
N ARG A 35 -37.08 24.36 10.98
CA ARG A 35 -35.74 24.61 11.54
C ARG A 35 -35.77 24.55 13.08
N GLU A 36 -35.80 23.34 13.66
CA GLU A 36 -35.56 23.20 15.11
C GLU A 36 -34.12 23.60 15.47
N SER A 37 -33.96 24.33 16.57
CA SER A 37 -32.67 24.87 17.01
C SER A 37 -32.31 24.35 18.41
N LYS A 38 -31.80 23.12 18.49
CA LYS A 38 -31.42 22.49 19.77
C LYS A 38 -30.16 23.14 20.35
N LYS A 39 -30.36 24.05 21.31
CA LYS A 39 -29.27 24.60 22.15
C LYS A 39 -28.73 23.52 23.08
N LEU A 40 -27.52 23.03 22.80
CA LEU A 40 -26.75 22.27 23.79
C LEU A 40 -26.35 23.19 24.95
N ARG A 41 -26.81 22.87 26.17
CA ARG A 41 -26.28 23.47 27.41
C ARG A 41 -25.17 22.56 27.93
N VAL A 42 -23.93 23.03 27.92
CA VAL A 42 -22.84 22.38 28.64
C VAL A 42 -22.81 22.94 30.06
N PHE A 43 -23.03 22.09 31.06
CA PHE A 43 -22.79 22.44 32.46
C PHE A 43 -21.33 22.11 32.82
N PHE A 44 -20.59 23.12 33.26
CA PHE A 44 -19.32 22.91 33.96
C PHE A 44 -19.57 23.05 35.46
N SER A 45 -19.28 22.01 36.23
CA SER A 45 -19.06 22.12 37.67
C SER A 45 -17.56 22.29 37.93
N ALA A 46 -17.19 23.17 38.86
CA ALA A 46 -15.81 23.42 39.25
C ALA A 46 -15.71 23.34 40.77
N ASN A 47 -15.21 22.21 41.28
CA ASN A 47 -14.94 22.06 42.71
C ASN A 47 -13.70 22.90 43.09
N TRP A 48 -13.93 23.95 43.86
CA TRP A 48 -12.85 24.72 44.47
C TRP A 48 -12.22 23.96 45.64
N GLN A 49 -10.89 23.90 45.67
CA GLN A 49 -10.12 23.64 46.89
C GLN A 49 -9.09 24.74 47.07
N SER A 50 -8.86 25.14 48.33
CA SER A 50 -8.09 26.33 48.68
C SER A 50 -6.62 26.01 48.95
N ALA A 51 -5.72 26.77 48.34
CA ALA A 51 -4.29 26.77 48.66
C ALA A 51 -3.81 28.22 48.81
N LYS A 52 -3.00 28.49 49.85
CA LYS A 52 -2.48 29.83 50.17
C LYS A 52 -1.21 30.16 49.35
N PRO A 53 -0.94 31.44 49.04
CA PRO A 53 0.11 31.82 48.10
C PRO A 53 1.50 32.04 48.73
N SER A 54 2.55 31.78 47.94
CA SER A 54 3.88 32.40 48.07
C SER A 54 4.51 32.56 46.65
N PRO A 55 5.52 33.42 46.44
CA PRO A 55 5.69 34.10 45.16
C PRO A 55 6.82 33.61 44.23
N SER A 56 6.71 34.03 42.96
CA SER A 56 7.72 34.01 41.88
C SER A 56 8.03 32.66 41.20
N GLY A 57 8.54 32.71 39.97
CA GLY A 57 8.99 31.53 39.21
C GLY A 57 8.14 31.14 37.99
N ARG A 58 8.17 31.96 36.92
CA ARG A 58 7.49 31.64 35.64
C ARG A 58 8.25 30.56 34.86
N LYS A 59 7.79 29.29 34.92
CA LYS A 59 8.23 28.21 34.01
C LYS A 59 7.04 27.38 33.52
N THR A 60 7.00 27.11 32.22
CA THR A 60 5.99 26.28 31.56
C THR A 60 6.51 24.86 31.38
N THR A 61 5.82 23.86 31.94
CA THR A 61 6.00 22.45 31.60
C THR A 61 4.93 22.02 30.59
N PRO A 62 5.27 21.17 29.60
CA PRO A 62 4.26 20.55 28.75
C PRO A 62 3.50 19.48 29.55
N ILE A 63 2.19 19.36 29.33
CA ILE A 63 1.36 18.30 29.92
C ILE A 63 1.25 17.16 28.92
N GLU A 64 1.74 16.00 29.32
CA GLU A 64 1.56 14.74 28.60
C GLU A 64 0.11 14.27 28.73
N ALA A 65 -0.55 13.98 27.61
CA ALA A 65 -1.99 13.69 27.55
C ALA A 65 -2.27 12.28 27.02
N SER A 66 -1.97 11.27 27.83
CA SER A 66 -2.36 9.89 27.55
C SER A 66 -3.88 9.76 27.52
N ARG A 67 -4.41 9.19 26.42
CA ARG A 67 -5.84 8.90 26.25
C ARG A 67 -6.04 7.43 25.94
N SER A 68 -6.56 6.67 26.90
CA SER A 68 -7.19 5.38 26.63
C SER A 68 -8.64 5.60 26.19
N TYR A 69 -9.07 4.87 25.17
CA TYR A 69 -10.46 4.78 24.76
C TYR A 69 -10.86 3.30 24.68
N ASN A 70 -11.43 2.79 25.77
CA ASN A 70 -12.21 1.56 25.74
C ASN A 70 -13.68 1.89 25.46
N ASN A 71 -14.33 1.02 24.68
CA ASN A 71 -15.77 0.91 24.47
C ASN A 71 -16.47 2.14 23.82
N PHE A 72 -16.66 2.06 22.50
CA PHE A 72 -17.89 2.54 21.86
C PHE A 72 -18.82 1.34 21.58
N PRO A 73 -20.16 1.52 21.61
CA PRO A 73 -21.10 0.43 21.40
C PRO A 73 -21.23 0.04 19.93
N ALA A 74 -21.45 -1.24 19.64
CA ALA A 74 -21.61 -1.76 18.29
C ALA A 74 -22.99 -1.41 17.69
N SER A 75 -23.09 -0.33 16.93
CA SER A 75 -24.07 -0.17 15.83
C SER A 75 -23.72 1.04 14.95
N ILE A 76 -24.24 1.05 13.71
CA ILE A 76 -24.27 2.19 12.75
C ILE A 76 -22.92 2.52 12.07
N LEU A 77 -22.59 1.80 10.99
CA LEU A 77 -22.46 2.39 9.63
C LEU A 77 -22.08 1.33 8.57
N GLU A 78 -23.02 0.99 7.69
CA GLU A 78 -22.70 0.59 6.31
C GLU A 78 -22.93 1.79 5.37
N SER A 79 -22.29 1.76 4.21
CA SER A 79 -22.34 2.71 3.07
C SER A 79 -21.40 3.93 3.12
N GLY A 80 -20.61 4.08 2.04
CA GLY A 80 -19.69 5.20 1.80
C GLY A 80 -18.22 4.87 2.07
N GLY A 81 -17.57 4.16 1.14
CA GLY A 81 -16.18 3.71 1.29
C GLY A 81 -15.13 4.82 1.28
N PHE A 82 -14.69 5.23 2.46
CA PHE A 82 -13.32 5.66 2.75
C PHE A 82 -12.92 4.95 4.05
N GLN A 83 -12.01 3.98 3.98
CA GLN A 83 -11.38 3.44 5.19
C GLN A 83 -10.32 4.46 5.65
N ASP A 84 -10.19 4.68 6.96
CA ASP A 84 -9.09 5.49 7.47
C ASP A 84 -7.78 4.68 7.31
N PRO A 85 -6.64 5.27 6.90
CA PRO A 85 -5.35 4.59 6.91
C PRO A 85 -4.98 3.96 8.27
N LEU A 86 -5.52 4.49 9.38
CA LEU A 86 -5.40 3.90 10.71
C LEU A 86 -6.19 2.59 10.87
N ASP A 87 -7.35 2.47 10.21
CA ASP A 87 -8.12 1.22 10.15
C ASP A 87 -7.39 0.18 9.29
N GLU A 88 -6.82 0.58 8.15
CA GLU A 88 -6.02 -0.32 7.30
C GLU A 88 -4.83 -0.93 8.07
N GLU A 89 -4.07 -0.12 8.81
CA GLU A 89 -2.92 -0.59 9.59
C GLU A 89 -3.37 -1.54 10.72
N LEU A 90 -4.50 -1.25 11.38
CA LEU A 90 -5.06 -2.12 12.43
C LEU A 90 -5.55 -3.46 11.86
N ILE A 91 -6.25 -3.46 10.72
CA ILE A 91 -6.70 -4.68 10.03
C ILE A 91 -5.50 -5.53 9.62
N LEU A 92 -4.50 -4.92 8.98
CA LEU A 92 -3.26 -5.60 8.56
C LEU A 92 -2.54 -6.25 9.75
N LYS A 93 -2.43 -5.51 10.87
CA LYS A 93 -1.79 -6.00 12.10
C LYS A 93 -2.54 -7.15 12.77
N ASN A 94 -3.88 -7.10 12.77
CA ASN A 94 -4.71 -8.18 13.31
C ASN A 94 -4.56 -9.44 12.43
N LYS A 95 -4.71 -9.29 11.10
CA LYS A 95 -4.50 -10.39 10.14
C LYS A 95 -3.09 -10.98 10.21
N SER A 96 -2.05 -10.16 10.42
CA SER A 96 -0.69 -10.68 10.54
C SER A 96 -0.45 -11.50 11.82
N GLN A 97 -1.25 -11.32 12.87
CA GLN A 97 -1.23 -12.20 14.04
C GLN A 97 -2.10 -13.45 13.85
N GLU A 98 -3.26 -13.33 13.20
CA GLU A 98 -4.13 -14.47 12.87
C GLU A 98 -3.42 -15.53 12.03
N ILE A 99 -2.73 -15.14 10.95
CA ILE A 99 -2.07 -16.13 10.07
C ILE A 99 -0.75 -16.69 10.62
N LYS A 100 -0.15 -16.00 11.61
CA LYS A 100 1.21 -16.24 12.11
C LYS A 100 1.52 -17.70 12.49
N PRO A 101 0.61 -18.45 13.15
CA PRO A 101 0.84 -19.86 13.49
C PRO A 101 0.93 -20.76 12.24
N TYR A 102 0.15 -20.46 11.20
CA TYR A 102 0.03 -21.30 10.00
C TYR A 102 1.21 -21.13 9.04
N VAL A 103 1.77 -19.91 8.92
CA VAL A 103 2.95 -19.66 8.09
C VAL A 103 4.17 -20.43 8.66
N ASN A 104 4.26 -20.57 9.98
CA ASN A 104 5.26 -21.38 10.68
C ASN A 104 6.72 -21.16 10.22
N GLY A 105 7.08 -19.90 9.94
CA GLY A 105 8.43 -19.54 9.50
C GLY A 105 8.76 -19.86 8.04
N ARG A 106 7.83 -20.40 7.24
CA ARG A 106 7.99 -20.53 5.78
C ARG A 106 8.27 -19.17 5.14
N CYS A 107 9.18 -19.13 4.18
CA CYS A 107 9.41 -17.92 3.37
C CYS A 107 8.21 -17.63 2.47
N ILE A 108 7.96 -16.35 2.19
CA ILE A 108 6.93 -15.90 1.26
C ILE A 108 7.61 -15.40 -0.01
N TYR A 109 7.24 -15.93 -1.17
CA TYR A 109 7.78 -15.54 -2.48
C TYR A 109 6.73 -14.76 -3.27
N LEU A 110 6.93 -13.46 -3.45
CA LEU A 110 6.04 -12.61 -4.24
C LEU A 110 6.42 -12.66 -5.71
N VAL A 111 5.54 -13.23 -6.54
CA VAL A 111 5.67 -13.33 -7.99
C VAL A 111 4.66 -12.41 -8.70
N GLY A 112 4.86 -12.18 -10.00
CA GLY A 112 3.99 -11.36 -10.84
C GLY A 112 4.77 -10.46 -11.79
N MET A 113 4.08 -9.81 -12.71
CA MET A 113 4.70 -8.94 -13.73
C MET A 113 5.48 -7.75 -13.13
N MET A 114 6.44 -7.21 -13.88
CA MET A 114 7.15 -6.00 -13.45
C MET A 114 6.17 -4.83 -13.27
N GLY A 115 6.34 -4.02 -12.22
CA GLY A 115 5.38 -2.97 -11.85
C GLY A 115 4.19 -3.43 -10.97
N SER A 116 4.04 -4.73 -10.67
CA SER A 116 2.93 -5.24 -9.86
C SER A 116 2.95 -4.83 -8.38
N GLY A 117 4.07 -4.26 -7.88
CA GLY A 117 4.21 -3.76 -6.51
C GLY A 117 4.89 -4.70 -5.51
N LYS A 118 5.45 -5.85 -5.96
CA LYS A 118 6.13 -6.86 -5.11
C LYS A 118 7.07 -6.25 -4.06
N THR A 119 8.01 -5.40 -4.45
CA THR A 119 8.99 -4.78 -3.55
C THR A 119 8.34 -3.89 -2.47
N THR A 120 7.19 -3.27 -2.77
CA THR A 120 6.43 -2.43 -1.82
C THR A 120 5.59 -3.30 -0.88
N VAL A 121 4.76 -4.18 -1.44
CA VAL A 121 3.89 -5.10 -0.67
C VAL A 121 4.73 -6.05 0.19
N GLY A 122 5.88 -6.50 -0.31
CA GLY A 122 6.81 -7.37 0.42
C GLY A 122 7.44 -6.71 1.64
N LYS A 123 7.74 -5.41 1.58
CA LYS A 123 8.23 -4.64 2.74
C LYS A 123 7.13 -4.45 3.80
N VAL A 124 5.89 -4.22 3.37
CA VAL A 124 4.72 -4.17 4.28
C VAL A 124 4.50 -5.52 4.97
N LEU A 125 4.46 -6.62 4.19
CA LEU A 125 4.31 -7.99 4.71
C LEU A 125 5.46 -8.39 5.66
N SER A 126 6.70 -8.06 5.32
CA SER A 126 7.86 -8.43 6.14
C SER A 126 7.84 -7.71 7.49
N GLN A 127 7.45 -6.43 7.52
CA GLN A 127 7.28 -5.66 8.76
C GLN A 127 6.24 -6.29 9.68
N VAL A 128 5.01 -6.54 9.20
CA VAL A 128 3.92 -7.02 10.06
C VAL A 128 4.04 -8.49 10.49
N LEU A 129 4.81 -9.30 9.75
CA LEU A 129 5.16 -10.67 10.12
C LEU A 129 6.44 -10.78 10.97
N ASN A 130 7.22 -9.70 11.08
CA ASN A 130 8.58 -9.67 11.66
C ASN A 130 9.54 -10.64 10.92
N TYR A 131 9.60 -10.50 9.60
CA TYR A 131 10.41 -11.26 8.65
C TYR A 131 11.40 -10.30 7.94
N SER A 132 12.52 -10.81 7.43
CA SER A 132 13.44 -10.02 6.60
C SER A 132 12.89 -9.88 5.18
N PHE A 133 13.04 -8.71 4.56
CA PHE A 133 12.73 -8.51 3.13
C PHE A 133 14.00 -8.60 2.27
N HIS A 134 13.90 -9.27 1.12
CA HIS A 134 14.92 -9.24 0.06
C HIS A 134 14.23 -9.10 -1.31
N ASP A 135 14.89 -8.42 -2.26
CA ASP A 135 14.55 -8.54 -3.68
C ASP A 135 15.55 -9.50 -4.35
N CYS A 136 15.05 -10.37 -5.23
CA CYS A 136 15.85 -11.40 -5.88
C CYS A 136 16.72 -10.80 -7.00
N ASP A 137 16.28 -9.70 -7.60
CA ASP A 137 17.07 -8.99 -8.62
C ASP A 137 18.29 -8.33 -7.94
N ASP A 138 18.11 -7.62 -6.82
CA ASP A 138 19.19 -7.05 -5.98
C ASP A 138 20.21 -8.13 -5.56
N LEU A 139 19.74 -9.30 -5.07
CA LEU A 139 20.60 -10.42 -4.67
C LEU A 139 21.36 -11.07 -5.84
N VAL A 140 20.86 -10.94 -7.08
CA VAL A 140 21.62 -11.35 -8.28
C VAL A 140 22.70 -10.33 -8.61
N GLU A 141 22.43 -9.02 -8.50
CA GLU A 141 23.45 -7.98 -8.66
C GLU A 141 24.60 -8.18 -7.65
N GLU A 142 24.29 -8.47 -6.38
CA GLU A 142 25.29 -8.80 -5.34
C GLU A 142 26.15 -10.03 -5.70
N ASP A 143 25.52 -11.15 -6.13
CA ASP A 143 26.23 -12.41 -6.44
C ASP A 143 27.16 -12.31 -7.68
N VAL A 144 26.96 -11.29 -8.53
CA VAL A 144 27.85 -10.97 -9.66
C VAL A 144 28.79 -9.79 -9.39
N GLY A 145 28.91 -9.36 -8.13
CA GLY A 145 29.88 -8.34 -7.69
C GLY A 145 29.40 -6.89 -7.86
N GLY A 146 28.09 -6.63 -7.76
CA GLY A 146 27.49 -5.29 -7.86
C GLY A 146 27.28 -4.80 -9.29
N THR A 147 27.16 -5.70 -10.27
CA THR A 147 26.85 -5.34 -11.67
C THR A 147 25.33 -5.22 -11.83
N SER A 148 24.85 -4.10 -12.38
CA SER A 148 23.40 -3.86 -12.51
C SER A 148 22.70 -4.89 -13.40
N VAL A 149 21.42 -5.22 -13.18
CA VAL A 149 20.67 -6.14 -14.04
C VAL A 149 20.69 -5.70 -15.51
N ALA A 150 20.70 -4.40 -15.78
CA ALA A 150 20.83 -3.87 -17.14
C ALA A 150 22.20 -4.19 -17.77
N ASP A 151 23.27 -4.07 -17.01
CA ASP A 151 24.61 -4.42 -17.47
C ASP A 151 24.82 -5.95 -17.54
N ILE A 152 24.22 -6.74 -16.64
CA ILE A 152 24.22 -8.22 -16.73
C ILE A 152 23.59 -8.66 -18.06
N PHE A 153 22.39 -8.16 -18.38
CA PHE A 153 21.71 -8.49 -19.64
C PHE A 153 22.51 -8.04 -20.86
N LYS A 154 23.22 -6.92 -20.79
CA LYS A 154 24.04 -6.36 -21.87
C LYS A 154 25.38 -7.07 -22.08
N LEU A 155 26.01 -7.54 -21.01
CA LEU A 155 27.35 -8.15 -21.03
C LEU A 155 27.31 -9.69 -21.15
N TYR A 156 26.32 -10.33 -20.52
CA TYR A 156 26.24 -11.79 -20.40
C TYR A 156 24.92 -12.39 -20.93
N GLY A 157 23.93 -11.56 -21.26
CA GLY A 157 22.64 -11.98 -21.81
C GLY A 157 21.64 -12.49 -20.77
N GLU A 158 20.36 -12.61 -21.17
CA GLU A 158 19.30 -13.08 -20.28
C GLU A 158 19.53 -14.52 -19.78
N GLY A 159 20.15 -15.40 -20.60
CA GLY A 159 20.45 -16.78 -20.20
C GLY A 159 21.24 -16.86 -18.89
N PHE A 160 22.35 -16.12 -18.82
CA PHE A 160 23.21 -16.03 -17.64
C PHE A 160 22.48 -15.40 -16.43
N PHE A 161 21.69 -14.34 -16.66
CA PHE A 161 20.86 -13.77 -15.58
C PHE A 161 19.87 -14.81 -15.02
N ARG A 162 19.21 -15.58 -15.88
CA ARG A 162 18.25 -16.63 -15.47
C ARG A 162 18.95 -17.79 -14.75
N ASP A 163 20.20 -18.08 -15.07
CA ASP A 163 21.03 -19.01 -14.29
C ASP A 163 21.31 -18.47 -12.89
N LYS A 164 21.71 -17.20 -12.77
CA LYS A 164 21.94 -16.55 -11.47
C LYS A 164 20.68 -16.42 -10.62
N GLU A 165 19.55 -16.06 -11.22
CA GLU A 165 18.23 -16.05 -10.57
C GLU A 165 17.87 -17.45 -10.02
N THR A 166 18.18 -18.53 -10.77
CA THR A 166 18.02 -19.92 -10.33
C THR A 166 18.95 -20.26 -9.14
N GLU A 167 20.19 -19.78 -9.15
CA GLU A 167 21.15 -19.98 -8.05
C GLU A 167 20.76 -19.23 -6.78
N VAL A 168 20.29 -17.99 -6.88
CA VAL A 168 19.81 -17.18 -5.75
C VAL A 168 18.56 -17.82 -5.13
N LEU A 169 17.56 -18.19 -5.93
CA LEU A 169 16.38 -18.90 -5.41
C LEU A 169 16.75 -20.24 -4.76
N LYS A 170 17.73 -20.98 -5.29
CA LYS A 170 18.27 -22.20 -4.66
C LYS A 170 18.88 -21.90 -3.28
N LYS A 171 19.71 -20.85 -3.17
CA LYS A 171 20.36 -20.38 -1.92
C LYS A 171 19.35 -19.91 -0.87
N LEU A 172 18.25 -19.26 -1.28
CA LEU A 172 17.16 -18.81 -0.40
C LEU A 172 16.21 -19.93 0.03
N SER A 173 16.08 -20.99 -0.77
CA SER A 173 15.11 -22.08 -0.54
C SER A 173 15.17 -22.85 0.80
N PRO A 174 16.30 -22.98 1.51
CA PRO A 174 16.35 -23.59 2.84
C PRO A 174 16.29 -22.56 3.99
N MET A 175 16.14 -21.26 3.70
CA MET A 175 16.02 -20.22 4.72
C MET A 175 14.59 -20.14 5.28
N HIS A 176 14.43 -19.37 6.36
CA HIS A 176 13.16 -19.19 7.07
C HIS A 176 12.93 -17.71 7.39
N ARG A 177 11.66 -17.33 7.57
CA ARG A 177 11.22 -15.97 7.96
C ARG A 177 11.70 -14.86 7.02
N LEU A 178 11.68 -15.12 5.72
CA LEU A 178 11.95 -14.13 4.66
C LEU A 178 10.68 -13.81 3.88
N VAL A 179 10.60 -12.59 3.34
CA VAL A 179 9.71 -12.21 2.24
C VAL A 179 10.59 -11.82 1.05
N ILE A 180 10.47 -12.56 -0.04
CA ILE A 180 11.28 -12.41 -1.26
C ILE A 180 10.41 -11.81 -2.36
N SER A 181 10.79 -10.66 -2.90
CA SER A 181 10.30 -10.18 -4.19
C SER A 181 11.10 -10.86 -5.31
N THR A 182 10.46 -11.44 -6.33
CA THR A 182 11.18 -12.07 -7.45
C THR A 182 11.15 -11.22 -8.71
N GLY A 183 12.19 -11.32 -9.55
CA GLY A 183 12.17 -10.81 -10.91
C GLY A 183 10.96 -11.30 -11.72
N GLY A 184 10.49 -10.47 -12.66
CA GLY A 184 9.32 -10.74 -13.52
C GLY A 184 9.54 -11.82 -14.60
N GLY A 185 10.54 -12.69 -14.41
CA GLY A 185 10.83 -13.87 -15.22
C GLY A 185 11.21 -15.11 -14.40
N ALA A 186 11.30 -15.00 -13.08
CA ALA A 186 11.62 -16.12 -12.18
C ALA A 186 10.68 -17.32 -12.36
N VAL A 187 9.44 -17.08 -12.79
CA VAL A 187 8.41 -18.10 -13.04
C VAL A 187 8.64 -18.94 -14.30
N VAL A 188 9.47 -18.48 -15.25
CA VAL A 188 9.65 -19.10 -16.57
C VAL A 188 10.37 -20.45 -16.49
N ARG A 189 11.25 -20.64 -15.50
CA ARG A 189 12.03 -21.87 -15.32
C ARG A 189 11.34 -22.81 -14.32
N PRO A 190 10.89 -24.02 -14.70
CA PRO A 190 10.24 -24.96 -13.78
C PRO A 190 11.08 -25.33 -12.54
N ILE A 191 12.41 -25.27 -12.63
CA ILE A 191 13.31 -25.51 -11.49
C ILE A 191 13.18 -24.44 -10.38
N ASN A 192 12.75 -23.21 -10.71
CA ASN A 192 12.56 -22.14 -9.73
C ASN A 192 11.33 -22.41 -8.84
N TRP A 193 10.27 -22.99 -9.40
CA TRP A 193 9.09 -23.41 -8.64
C TRP A 193 9.42 -24.48 -7.58
N LYS A 194 10.35 -25.40 -7.87
CA LYS A 194 10.88 -26.37 -6.88
C LYS A 194 11.54 -25.70 -5.66
N TYR A 195 12.01 -24.46 -5.80
CA TYR A 195 12.56 -23.68 -4.69
C TYR A 195 11.48 -22.84 -3.99
N MET A 196 10.62 -22.17 -4.75
CA MET A 196 9.56 -21.30 -4.20
C MET A 196 8.48 -22.10 -3.43
N HIS A 197 8.12 -23.31 -3.88
CA HIS A 197 7.16 -24.18 -3.18
C HIS A 197 7.67 -24.83 -1.87
N LYS A 198 8.91 -24.56 -1.44
CA LYS A 198 9.31 -24.83 -0.05
C LYS A 198 8.79 -23.77 0.93
N GLY A 199 8.49 -22.58 0.40
CA GLY A 199 7.77 -21.53 1.09
C GLY A 199 6.32 -21.46 0.61
N ILE A 200 5.76 -20.25 0.62
CA ILE A 200 4.43 -19.94 0.10
C ILE A 200 4.61 -18.93 -1.04
N SER A 201 4.23 -19.29 -2.26
CA SER A 201 4.30 -18.40 -3.41
C SER A 201 2.99 -17.62 -3.60
N VAL A 202 3.08 -16.31 -3.79
CA VAL A 202 1.94 -15.39 -3.88
C VAL A 202 2.06 -14.57 -5.16
N TRP A 203 1.11 -14.74 -6.08
CA TRP A 203 1.03 -13.96 -7.30
C TRP A 203 0.29 -12.65 -7.04
N LEU A 204 0.99 -11.51 -7.18
CA LEU A 204 0.36 -10.19 -7.29
C LEU A 204 -0.11 -9.98 -8.73
N ASP A 205 -1.41 -10.14 -8.93
CA ASP A 205 -2.08 -10.10 -10.22
C ASP A 205 -2.70 -8.71 -10.47
N VAL A 206 -2.29 -8.06 -11.55
CA VAL A 206 -2.54 -6.64 -11.82
C VAL A 206 -2.79 -6.46 -13.33
N PRO A 207 -3.89 -5.81 -13.75
CA PRO A 207 -4.18 -5.53 -15.16
C PRO A 207 -3.02 -4.85 -15.90
N ILE A 208 -2.81 -5.26 -17.15
CA ILE A 208 -1.64 -4.89 -17.96
C ILE A 208 -1.62 -3.37 -18.24
N GLU A 209 -2.79 -2.77 -18.37
CA GLU A 209 -3.03 -1.34 -18.55
C GLU A 209 -2.57 -0.54 -17.32
N ALA A 210 -2.81 -1.06 -16.12
CA ALA A 210 -2.37 -0.44 -14.87
C ALA A 210 -0.86 -0.61 -14.65
N LEU A 211 -0.29 -1.77 -15.03
CA LEU A 211 1.16 -1.96 -15.06
C LEU A 211 1.83 -0.99 -16.04
N ALA A 212 1.25 -0.81 -17.24
CA ALA A 212 1.73 0.14 -18.23
C ALA A 212 1.67 1.59 -17.69
N ARG A 213 0.54 2.02 -17.09
CA ARG A 213 0.43 3.34 -16.45
C ARG A 213 1.51 3.55 -15.38
N ARG A 214 1.67 2.60 -14.46
CA ARG A 214 2.65 2.64 -13.36
C ARG A 214 4.09 2.73 -13.86
N ILE A 215 4.45 1.95 -14.89
CA ILE A 215 5.81 1.96 -15.45
C ILE A 215 6.08 3.23 -16.25
N THR A 216 5.14 3.68 -17.08
CA THR A 216 5.31 4.92 -17.86
C THR A 216 5.53 6.14 -16.97
N ALA A 217 4.92 6.19 -15.78
CA ALA A 217 5.12 7.26 -14.80
C ALA A 217 6.49 7.22 -14.08
N VAL A 218 7.10 6.04 -13.92
CA VAL A 218 8.39 5.86 -13.20
C VAL A 218 9.59 5.79 -14.15
N GLY A 219 9.37 5.40 -15.40
CA GLY A 219 10.42 5.20 -16.41
C GLY A 219 10.91 3.74 -16.52
N THR A 220 11.68 3.48 -17.57
CA THR A 220 12.10 2.13 -17.99
C THR A 220 13.59 1.85 -17.79
N ASN A 221 14.38 2.78 -17.24
CA ASN A 221 15.85 2.68 -17.15
C ASN A 221 16.31 1.34 -16.53
N SER A 222 15.79 0.99 -15.35
CA SER A 222 16.06 -0.29 -14.66
C SER A 222 15.24 -1.48 -15.19
N ARG A 223 14.76 -1.45 -16.44
CA ARG A 223 13.87 -2.47 -17.04
C ARG A 223 14.32 -2.83 -18.46
N PRO A 224 15.39 -3.64 -18.63
CA PRO A 224 16.02 -3.90 -19.94
C PRO A 224 15.05 -4.46 -20.99
N LEU A 225 14.09 -5.29 -20.56
CA LEU A 225 13.06 -5.88 -21.41
C LEU A 225 12.10 -4.86 -22.07
N LEU A 226 12.18 -3.57 -21.69
CA LEU A 226 11.33 -2.47 -22.19
C LEU A 226 12.10 -1.43 -23.04
N HIS A 227 13.36 -1.69 -23.40
CA HIS A 227 14.20 -0.75 -24.17
C HIS A 227 14.03 -0.97 -25.69
N TYR A 228 13.03 -0.35 -26.33
CA TYR A 228 12.85 -0.35 -27.79
C TYR A 228 12.13 0.91 -28.33
N GLU A 229 12.19 1.13 -29.66
CA GLU A 229 11.88 2.39 -30.35
C GLU A 229 10.40 2.64 -30.75
N ALA A 230 10.12 3.88 -31.19
CA ALA A 230 8.91 4.39 -31.86
C ALA A 230 7.58 4.40 -31.08
N GLY A 231 6.68 5.36 -31.40
CA GLY A 231 5.40 5.56 -30.73
C GLY A 231 5.46 6.36 -29.41
N ASP A 232 4.35 6.40 -28.67
CA ASP A 232 4.32 6.98 -27.31
C ASP A 232 4.79 5.97 -26.25
N ALA A 233 5.12 6.46 -25.05
CA ALA A 233 5.71 5.64 -24.00
C ALA A 233 4.70 4.67 -23.33
N TYR A 234 3.39 4.97 -23.32
CA TYR A 234 2.38 4.09 -22.76
C TYR A 234 2.09 2.93 -23.70
N THR A 235 1.82 3.20 -24.99
CA THR A 235 1.51 2.15 -25.98
C THR A 235 2.66 1.16 -26.14
N ARG A 236 3.92 1.63 -26.22
CA ARG A 236 5.10 0.72 -26.22
C ARG A 236 5.12 -0.20 -24.99
N THR A 237 4.91 0.39 -23.80
CA THR A 237 4.98 -0.35 -22.54
C THR A 237 3.85 -1.38 -22.46
N LEU A 238 2.63 -1.00 -22.86
CA LEU A 238 1.48 -1.88 -22.94
C LEU A 238 1.73 -3.07 -23.87
N THR A 239 2.08 -2.83 -25.15
CA THR A 239 2.35 -3.90 -26.13
C THR A 239 3.45 -4.85 -25.64
N ARG A 240 4.53 -4.33 -25.03
CA ARG A 240 5.62 -5.18 -24.55
C ARG A 240 5.22 -5.97 -23.29
N LEU A 241 4.43 -5.40 -22.39
CA LEU A 241 3.88 -6.12 -21.24
C LEU A 241 2.86 -7.18 -21.66
N SER A 242 2.01 -6.92 -22.67
CA SER A 242 1.08 -7.91 -23.22
C SER A 242 1.81 -9.15 -23.74
N ALA A 243 2.84 -8.97 -24.59
CA ALA A 243 3.64 -10.08 -25.10
C ALA A 243 4.37 -10.85 -23.98
N LEU A 244 4.91 -10.15 -22.98
CA LEU A 244 5.55 -10.78 -21.82
C LEU A 244 4.54 -11.45 -20.87
N PHE A 245 3.26 -11.07 -20.89
CA PHE A 245 2.19 -11.72 -20.14
C PHE A 245 1.64 -12.94 -20.89
N GLU A 246 1.56 -12.89 -22.21
CA GLU A 246 1.23 -14.05 -23.06
C GLU A 246 2.27 -15.17 -22.90
N GLU A 247 3.56 -14.81 -22.85
CA GLU A 247 4.69 -15.73 -22.59
C GLU A 247 4.67 -16.36 -21.17
N ARG A 248 4.10 -15.67 -20.17
CA ARG A 248 4.35 -15.97 -18.73
C ARG A 248 3.08 -16.13 -17.86
N GLY A 249 1.91 -15.84 -18.41
CA GLY A 249 0.64 -15.74 -17.68
C GLY A 249 0.27 -17.05 -16.99
N GLU A 250 0.28 -18.15 -17.74
CA GLU A 250 0.05 -19.50 -17.20
C GLU A 250 1.06 -19.87 -16.12
N ALA A 251 2.32 -19.45 -16.27
CA ALA A 251 3.38 -19.76 -15.30
C ALA A 251 3.10 -19.13 -13.93
N TYR A 252 2.58 -17.90 -13.86
CA TYR A 252 2.16 -17.29 -12.59
C TYR A 252 1.02 -18.05 -11.89
N GLY A 253 0.19 -18.77 -12.66
CA GLY A 253 -0.89 -19.62 -12.16
C GLY A 253 -0.44 -20.80 -11.29
N ASN A 254 0.84 -21.13 -11.25
CA ASN A 254 1.40 -22.12 -10.32
C ASN A 254 1.49 -21.59 -8.87
N ALA A 255 1.30 -20.29 -8.63
CA ALA A 255 1.42 -19.71 -7.28
C ALA A 255 0.41 -20.31 -6.28
N ASN A 256 0.85 -20.51 -5.04
CA ASN A 256 0.02 -21.06 -3.96
C ASN A 256 -1.18 -20.17 -3.61
N ALA A 257 -1.03 -18.85 -3.79
CA ALA A 257 -2.08 -17.84 -3.60
C ALA A 257 -2.07 -16.81 -4.73
N ARG A 258 -3.23 -16.27 -5.10
CA ARG A 258 -3.40 -15.21 -6.12
C ARG A 258 -4.12 -14.02 -5.53
N VAL A 259 -3.50 -12.85 -5.61
CA VAL A 259 -4.04 -11.56 -5.16
C VAL A 259 -4.45 -10.76 -6.41
N SER A 260 -5.72 -10.89 -6.83
CA SER A 260 -6.27 -10.09 -7.93
C SER A 260 -6.56 -8.68 -7.44
N VAL A 261 -5.71 -7.73 -7.85
CA VAL A 261 -5.85 -6.31 -7.49
C VAL A 261 -7.07 -5.68 -8.15
N GLU A 262 -7.56 -6.24 -9.27
CA GLU A 262 -8.85 -5.88 -9.87
C GLU A 262 -10.04 -6.30 -8.98
N ASN A 263 -10.02 -7.52 -8.44
CA ASN A 263 -11.06 -7.99 -7.52
C ASN A 263 -11.09 -7.13 -6.24
N ILE A 264 -9.93 -6.73 -5.73
CA ILE A 264 -9.83 -5.82 -4.58
C ILE A 264 -10.48 -4.46 -4.89
N ALA A 265 -10.19 -3.87 -6.06
CA ALA A 265 -10.78 -2.60 -6.47
C ALA A 265 -12.31 -2.70 -6.56
N ALA A 266 -12.83 -3.79 -7.14
CA ALA A 266 -14.27 -4.07 -7.20
C ALA A 266 -14.90 -4.30 -5.82
N LYS A 267 -14.25 -5.08 -4.94
CA LYS A 267 -14.65 -5.37 -3.53
C LYS A 267 -14.82 -4.09 -2.70
N LEU A 268 -14.04 -3.05 -3.00
CA LEU A 268 -14.03 -1.77 -2.29
C LEU A 268 -14.74 -0.63 -3.05
N GLY A 269 -15.17 -0.84 -4.30
CA GLY A 269 -15.87 0.16 -5.11
C GLY A 269 -14.98 1.22 -5.78
N HIS A 270 -13.67 0.98 -5.87
CA HIS A 270 -12.74 1.84 -6.62
C HIS A 270 -12.94 1.74 -8.13
N ARG A 271 -12.56 2.79 -8.87
CA ARG A 271 -12.68 2.83 -10.33
C ARG A 271 -11.35 2.62 -11.06
N ASP A 272 -10.22 2.77 -10.38
CA ASP A 272 -8.91 2.34 -10.87
C ASP A 272 -8.17 1.54 -9.79
N VAL A 273 -7.48 0.46 -10.17
CA VAL A 273 -6.56 -0.30 -9.30
C VAL A 273 -5.35 0.52 -8.81
N SER A 274 -5.21 1.75 -9.29
CA SER A 274 -4.26 2.76 -8.83
C SER A 274 -4.72 3.51 -7.58
N ASP A 275 -6.00 3.44 -7.22
CA ASP A 275 -6.56 4.03 -5.99
C ASP A 275 -6.20 3.21 -4.73
N LEU A 276 -5.75 1.95 -4.91
CA LEU A 276 -5.51 1.00 -3.83
C LEU A 276 -4.18 1.21 -3.11
N SER A 277 -4.23 1.22 -1.77
CA SER A 277 -3.02 1.30 -0.94
C SER A 277 -2.21 -0.02 -0.98
N PRO A 278 -0.86 0.04 -0.79
CA PRO A 278 -0.06 -1.17 -0.60
C PRO A 278 -0.47 -1.97 0.65
N THR A 279 -1.05 -1.31 1.65
CA THR A 279 -1.60 -1.92 2.89
C THR A 279 -2.78 -2.84 2.56
N VAL A 280 -3.73 -2.37 1.75
CA VAL A 280 -4.90 -3.16 1.31
C VAL A 280 -4.46 -4.36 0.48
N ILE A 281 -3.50 -4.19 -0.44
CA ILE A 281 -2.96 -5.31 -1.23
C ILE A 281 -2.22 -6.32 -0.31
N ALA A 282 -1.55 -5.86 0.75
CA ALA A 282 -0.95 -6.72 1.75
C ALA A 282 -2.00 -7.44 2.64
N ILE A 283 -3.13 -6.80 2.99
CA ILE A 283 -4.24 -7.45 3.71
C ILE A 283 -4.79 -8.62 2.88
N GLU A 284 -5.15 -8.39 1.62
CA GLU A 284 -5.64 -9.47 0.73
C GLU A 284 -4.57 -10.55 0.54
N ALA A 285 -3.28 -10.21 0.48
CA ALA A 285 -2.20 -11.20 0.45
C ALA A 285 -2.18 -12.09 1.72
N LEU A 286 -2.42 -11.53 2.91
CA LEU A 286 -2.57 -12.33 4.13
C LEU A 286 -3.85 -13.20 4.09
N GLU A 287 -4.98 -12.68 3.60
CA GLU A 287 -6.24 -13.44 3.46
C GLU A 287 -6.08 -14.63 2.49
N GLN A 288 -5.43 -14.44 1.34
CA GLN A 288 -5.21 -15.49 0.35
C GLN A 288 -4.15 -16.52 0.80
N ILE A 289 -3.14 -16.10 1.57
CA ILE A 289 -2.25 -17.03 2.30
C ILE A 289 -3.06 -17.84 3.32
N GLU A 290 -3.92 -17.19 4.12
CA GLU A 290 -4.74 -17.86 5.15
C GLU A 290 -5.65 -18.94 4.53
N ALA A 291 -6.28 -18.64 3.39
CA ALA A 291 -7.13 -19.55 2.65
C ALA A 291 -6.35 -20.78 2.14
N PHE A 292 -5.20 -20.57 1.49
CA PHE A 292 -4.32 -21.65 1.02
C PHE A 292 -3.88 -22.56 2.18
N LEU A 293 -3.43 -21.97 3.29
CA LEU A 293 -2.91 -22.71 4.44
C LEU A 293 -3.98 -23.51 5.20
N LYS A 294 -5.21 -23.01 5.27
CA LYS A 294 -6.35 -23.78 5.80
C LYS A 294 -6.74 -24.92 4.86
N GLY A 295 -6.56 -24.74 3.54
CA GLY A 295 -6.67 -25.80 2.54
C GLY A 295 -5.68 -26.95 2.75
N GLU A 296 -4.41 -26.65 3.04
CA GLU A 296 -3.41 -27.67 3.41
C GLU A 296 -3.84 -28.46 4.66
N GLY A 297 -4.28 -27.75 5.70
CA GLY A 297 -4.63 -28.36 7.00
C GLY A 297 -5.82 -29.33 6.95
N GLY A 298 -6.78 -29.10 6.04
CA GLY A 298 -7.97 -29.94 5.91
C GLY A 298 -7.70 -31.41 5.59
N PHE A 299 -6.55 -31.73 4.97
CA PHE A 299 -6.18 -33.11 4.59
C PHE A 299 -5.53 -33.93 5.71
N TYR A 300 -5.18 -33.33 6.85
CA TYR A 300 -4.49 -34.01 7.97
C TYR A 300 -5.38 -34.19 9.22
N GLY A 301 -6.65 -33.81 9.17
CA GLY A 301 -7.59 -33.89 10.30
C GLY A 301 -8.45 -35.16 10.37
N GLY A 302 -8.05 -36.25 9.72
CA GLY A 302 -8.94 -37.42 9.47
C GLY A 302 -8.28 -38.79 9.58
N TYR A 303 -7.64 -39.09 10.73
CA TYR A 303 -7.22 -40.43 11.15
C TYR A 303 -7.38 -40.58 12.67
#